data_AF-A0A0J8QPZ6-F1
#
_entry.id   AF-A0A0J8QPZ6-F1
#
_cell.length_a   1.000
_cell.length_b   1.000
_cell.length_c   1.000
_cell.angle_alpha   90.00
_cell.angle_beta   90.00
_cell.angle_gamma   90.00
#
_symmetry.space_group_name_H-M   'P 1'
#
loop_
_entity.id
_entity.type
_entity.pdbx_description
1 polymer ?
#
loop_
_entity_poly.entity_id
_entity_poly.type
_entity_poly.pdbx_seq_one_letter_code
_entity_poly.pdbx_strand_id
1 'polypeptide(L)' 'MVNTLQMDSAADGEFKVTGFPVKFSESKPSVRINPPLLGQHTEEVLAELGITGKRVDELRRQGVV' A
#
# COMPACT_ATOMS: atom_id res chain seq x y z
N MET A 1 -25.80 4.14 -7.16
CA MET A 1 -25.62 4.35 -5.71
C MET A 1 -24.18 4.03 -5.36
N VAL A 2 -23.57 4.77 -4.43
CA VAL A 2 -22.23 4.45 -3.91
C VAL A 2 -22.39 3.36 -2.85
N ASN A 3 -21.64 2.27 -2.98
CA ASN A 3 -21.74 1.12 -2.08
C ASN A 3 -20.58 1.15 -1.10
N THR A 4 -20.80 0.65 0.12
CA THR A 4 -19.72 0.42 1.09
C THR A 4 -18.94 -0.84 0.73
N LEU A 5 -17.62 -0.80 0.87
CA LEU A 5 -16.72 -1.94 0.68
C LEU A 5 -16.13 -2.36 2.03
N GLN A 6 -15.96 -3.67 2.23
CA GLN A 6 -15.17 -4.23 3.33
C GLN A 6 -13.72 -4.36 2.86
N MET A 7 -12.77 -3.99 3.73
CA MET A 7 -11.34 -3.99 3.42
C MET A 7 -10.55 -4.37 4.67
N ASP A 8 -9.50 -5.18 4.51
CA ASP A 8 -8.57 -5.46 5.59
C ASP A 8 -7.72 -4.23 5.90
N SER A 9 -7.50 -3.97 7.19
CA SER A 9 -6.55 -2.95 7.62
C SER A 9 -5.10 -3.41 7.43
N ALA A 10 -4.17 -2.48 7.59
CA ALA A 10 -2.74 -2.77 7.49
C ALA A 10 -2.22 -3.63 8.66
N ALA A 11 -2.86 -3.55 9.84
CA ALA A 11 -2.35 -4.15 11.07
C ALA A 11 -3.29 -5.24 11.61
N ASP A 12 -4.50 -4.86 12.04
CA ASP A 12 -5.43 -5.82 12.60
C ASP A 12 -6.89 -5.41 12.38
N GLY A 13 -7.64 -6.31 11.74
CA GLY A 13 -9.09 -6.22 11.55
C GLY A 13 -9.52 -5.65 10.20
N GLU A 14 -10.83 -5.70 9.98
CA GLU A 14 -11.51 -5.18 8.78
C GLU A 14 -12.19 -3.83 9.08
N PHE A 15 -12.31 -2.99 8.06
CA PHE A 15 -13.02 -1.73 8.14
C PHE A 15 -13.80 -1.44 6.86
N LYS A 16 -14.79 -0.54 7.01
CA LYS A 16 -15.67 -0.13 5.92
C LYS A 16 -15.11 1.11 5.24
N VAL A 17 -15.01 1.07 3.91
CA VAL A 17 -14.64 2.23 3.09
C VAL A 17 -15.75 2.57 2.11
N THR A 18 -15.82 3.84 1.73
CA THR A 18 -16.69 4.29 0.65
C THR A 18 -16.20 3.69 -0.65
N GLY A 19 -17.08 2.98 -1.36
CA GLY A 19 -16.74 2.41 -2.66
C GLY A 19 -16.64 3.46 -3.77
N PHE A 20 -16.27 3.00 -4.95
CA PHE A 20 -15.99 3.89 -6.09
C PHE A 20 -17.23 4.69 -6.52
N PRO A 21 -17.19 6.04 -6.53
CA PRO A 21 -18.35 6.87 -6.85
C PRO A 21 -18.73 6.82 -8.34
N VAL A 22 -17.73 6.68 -9.22
CA VAL A 22 -17.91 6.55 -10.67
C VAL A 22 -17.91 5.08 -11.06
N LYS A 23 -18.82 4.69 -11.96
CA LYS A 23 -18.95 3.33 -12.48
C LYS A 23 -18.64 3.32 -13.97
N PHE A 24 -17.58 2.61 -14.34
CA PHE A 24 -17.26 2.37 -15.74
C PHE A 24 -18.00 1.11 -16.23
N SER A 25 -18.45 1.14 -17.49
CA SER A 25 -19.12 0.01 -18.14
C SER A 25 -18.16 -1.16 -18.31
N GLU A 26 -16.95 -0.90 -18.81
CA GLU A 26 -15.94 -1.90 -19.13
C GLU A 26 -14.91 -2.07 -18.00
N SER A 27 -14.20 -1.00 -17.63
CA SER A 27 -13.12 -1.04 -16.64
C SER A 27 -13.64 -0.98 -15.20
N LYS A 28 -14.14 -2.12 -14.67
CA LYS A 28 -14.66 -2.19 -13.30
C LYS A 28 -13.56 -1.85 -12.28
N PRO A 29 -13.77 -0.82 -11.42
CA PRO A 29 -12.79 -0.49 -10.40
C PRO A 29 -12.80 -1.55 -9.29
N SER A 30 -11.62 -1.86 -8.77
CA SER A 30 -11.41 -2.82 -7.68
C SER A 30 -10.36 -2.31 -6.71
N VAL A 31 -10.47 -2.75 -5.45
CA VAL A 31 -9.38 -2.63 -4.48
C VAL A 31 -8.36 -3.70 -4.86
N ARG A 32 -7.13 -3.29 -5.22
CA ARG A 32 -6.09 -4.21 -5.69
C ARG A 32 -5.14 -4.65 -4.58
N ILE A 33 -4.88 -3.77 -3.62
CA ILE A 33 -3.99 -4.00 -2.49
C ILE A 33 -4.60 -3.36 -1.25
N ASN A 34 -4.33 -3.98 -0.11
CA ASN A 34 -4.68 -3.44 1.21
C ASN A 34 -3.77 -2.25 1.57
N PRO A 35 -4.13 -1.43 2.57
CA PRO A 35 -3.30 -0.31 2.97
C PRO A 35 -1.97 -0.84 3.52
N PRO A 36 -0.83 -0.20 3.21
CA PRO A 36 0.45 -0.65 3.73
C PRO A 36 0.66 -0.26 5.20
N LEU A 37 1.48 -1.04 5.89
CA LEU A 37 2.11 -0.63 7.15
C LEU A 37 3.16 0.46 6.91
N LEU A 38 3.53 1.15 7.98
CA LEU A 38 4.64 2.10 7.97
C LEU A 38 5.92 1.38 7.52
N GLY A 39 6.49 1.82 6.40
CA GLY A 39 7.74 1.27 5.86
C GLY A 39 7.63 -0.09 5.15
N GLN A 40 6.42 -0.64 4.94
CA GLN A 40 6.22 -1.97 4.35
C GLN A 40 6.92 -2.17 3.00
N HIS A 41 6.94 -1.15 2.16
CA HIS A 41 7.52 -1.22 0.80
C HIS A 41 8.87 -0.48 0.69
N THR A 42 9.49 -0.05 1.80
CA THR A 42 10.74 0.73 1.77
C THR A 42 11.86 -0.02 1.04
N GLU A 43 12.06 -1.31 1.36
CA GLU A 43 13.10 -2.11 0.68
C GLU A 43 12.80 -2.35 -0.79
N GLU A 44 11.54 -2.66 -1.12
CA GLU A 44 11.09 -2.93 -2.49
C GLU A 44 11.37 -1.72 -3.40
N VAL A 45 10.92 -0.54 -2.98
CA VAL A 45 11.11 0.71 -3.73
C VAL A 45 12.60 1.09 -3.81
N LEU A 46 13.38 0.90 -2.75
CA LEU A 46 14.83 1.16 -2.80
C LEU A 46 15.53 0.20 -3.77
N ALA A 47 15.12 -1.07 -3.81
CA ALA A 47 15.68 -2.05 -4.73
C ALA A 47 15.35 -1.73 -6.20
N GLU A 48 14.14 -1.26 -6.50
CA GLU A 48 13.76 -0.76 -7.83
C GLU A 48 14.66 0.38 -8.31
N LEU A 49 15.15 1.20 -7.37
CA LEU A 49 16.10 2.29 -7.63
C LEU A 49 17.56 1.83 -7.67
N GLY A 50 17.83 0.52 -7.56
CA GLY A 50 19.18 -0.05 -7.51
C GLY A 50 19.90 0.10 -6.17
N ILE A 51 19.20 0.55 -5.12
CA ILE A 51 19.74 0.69 -3.76
C ILE A 51 19.45 -0.61 -3.00
N THR A 52 20.47 -1.44 -2.78
CA THR A 52 20.29 -2.77 -2.19
C THR A 52 21.27 -3.06 -1.05
N GLY A 53 20.92 -4.05 -0.22
CA GLY A 53 21.78 -4.63 0.82
C GLY A 53 22.43 -3.57 1.71
N LYS A 54 23.77 -3.49 1.65
CA LYS A 54 24.60 -2.64 2.52
C LYS A 54 24.18 -1.18 2.54
N ARG A 55 23.70 -0.63 1.42
CA ARG A 55 23.31 0.78 1.36
C ARG A 55 21.99 1.03 2.09
N VAL A 56 21.04 0.11 2.00
CA VAL A 56 19.77 0.19 2.73
C VAL A 56 20.02 0.07 4.24
N ASP A 57 20.89 -0.85 4.65
CA ASP A 57 21.25 -1.02 6.06
C ASP A 57 21.90 0.24 6.65
N GLU A 58 22.74 0.93 5.88
CA GLU A 58 23.34 2.19 6.30
C GLU A 58 22.28 3.28 6.49
N LEU A 59 21.33 3.41 5.55
CA LEU A 59 20.25 4.39 5.66
C LEU A 59 19.37 4.15 6.90
N ARG A 60 19.11 2.88 7.23
CA ARG A 60 18.41 2.49 8.46
C ARG A 60 19.17 2.88 9.72
N ARG A 61 20.47 2.60 9.77
CA ARG A 61 21.33 2.96 10.91
C ARG A 61 21.40 4.47 11.12
N GLN A 62 21.33 5.24 10.04
CA GLN A 62 21.29 6.70 10.07
C GLN A 62 19.91 7.26 10.43
N GLY A 63 18.87 6.43 10.52
CA GLY A 63 17.48 6.86 10.78
C GLY A 63 16.86 7.63 9.63
N VAL A 64 17.39 7.48 8.41
CA VAL A 64 16.85 8.13 7.19
C VAL A 64 15.64 7.37 6.66
N VAL A 65 15.62 6.05 6.85
CA VAL A 65 14.54 5.13 6.45
C VAL A 65 14.20 4.15 7.56
#